data_AF-A0A249SXX9-F1
#
_entry.id   AF-A0A249SXX9-F1
#
_cell.length_a   1.000
_cell.length_b   1.000
_cell.length_c   1.000
_cell.angle_alpha   90.00
_cell.angle_beta   90.00
_cell.angle_gamma   90.00
#
_symmetry.space_group_name_H-M   'P 1'
#
loop_
_entity.id
_entity.type
_entity.pdbx_description
1 polymer ?
#
loop_
_entity_poly.entity_id
_entity_poly.type
_entity_poly.pdbx_seq_one_letter_code
_entity_poly.pdbx_strand_id
1 'polypeptide(L)'
;MEWKFRKEFQVMPGVKLQYGKNGIKTEFKVNHIQENQAFQAEKLKHQLFKPYAAANEIKSAAVGTLTSDSLKDLKMLLLAADTAFEETNSRLIDRNAKLTNTTRKLRMLETTIFRFLFKKKIQKYHDTSALLQEEITELQEQLTLSTVSLEIDCDDIYFELYNNINKAFELLTYSKKKWDFTSSKRNNMVADRTAASQSVTRSEISISYSSLPIIKSTESALCFHNMNGGDLYFYPGFLIVYESKVRFDLINYSDLLVECREQQFIESENVPDDAQVVDHTWHKVNKDGSRDKRFSDNYQIPVALYGKLKMTTKGGLNEVYCFSNVEYTQLFTKALSDYISSLATANALLKAFK
;
A
#
# COMPACT_ATOMS: atom_id res chain seq x y z
N MET A 1 33.51 19.38 23.36
CA MET A 1 32.07 19.69 23.39
C MET A 1 31.70 20.33 22.06
N GLU A 2 31.00 19.60 21.20
CA GLU A 2 29.81 20.08 20.49
C GLU A 2 29.20 18.88 19.77
N TRP A 3 28.08 18.40 20.32
CA TRP A 3 27.27 17.36 19.74
C TRP A 3 26.34 18.03 18.73
N LYS A 4 26.41 17.65 17.46
CA LYS A 4 25.39 18.01 16.46
C LYS A 4 24.95 16.76 15.73
N PHE A 5 23.76 16.30 16.09
CA PHE A 5 23.08 15.14 15.52
C PHE A 5 22.83 15.34 14.02
N ARG A 6 23.45 14.53 13.17
CA ARG A 6 22.90 14.20 11.85
C ARG A 6 22.55 12.72 11.86
N LYS A 7 21.26 12.40 11.84
CA LYS A 7 20.80 11.03 11.51
C LYS A 7 20.69 10.95 9.99
N GLU A 8 21.81 10.73 9.31
CA GLU A 8 21.81 10.25 7.93
C GLU A 8 21.46 8.77 7.97
N PHE A 9 20.24 8.42 7.54
CA PHE A 9 19.81 7.03 7.43
C PHE A 9 19.87 6.62 5.95
N GLN A 10 20.96 5.95 5.58
CA GLN A 10 21.15 5.39 4.24
C GLN A 10 20.39 4.07 4.14
N VAL A 11 19.21 4.11 3.54
CA VAL A 11 18.29 2.96 3.43
C VAL A 11 18.74 1.95 2.37
N MET A 12 19.36 2.44 1.27
CA MET A 12 20.00 1.64 0.22
C MET A 12 21.01 2.50 -0.58
N PRO A 13 21.92 1.87 -1.35
CA PRO A 13 22.71 2.51 -2.40
C PRO A 13 21.79 3.17 -3.42
N GLY A 14 21.99 4.45 -3.73
CA GLY A 14 21.18 5.16 -4.75
C GLY A 14 19.78 5.58 -4.30
N VAL A 15 19.53 5.74 -3.00
CA VAL A 15 18.34 6.45 -2.48
C VAL A 15 18.78 7.44 -1.41
N LYS A 16 18.92 8.72 -1.78
CA LYS A 16 19.21 9.80 -0.84
C LYS A 16 17.92 10.53 -0.45
N LEU A 17 17.51 10.42 0.81
CA LEU A 17 16.53 11.35 1.38
C LEU A 17 17.27 12.65 1.72
N GLN A 18 17.20 13.66 0.86
CA GLN A 18 17.74 14.99 1.14
C GLN A 18 16.62 15.96 1.56
N TYR A 19 16.91 16.74 2.59
CA TYR A 19 16.12 17.93 2.94
C TYR A 19 16.50 19.06 1.96
N GLY A 20 15.66 19.33 0.97
CA GLY A 20 15.86 20.42 0.00
C GLY A 20 15.44 21.78 0.55
N LYS A 21 16.28 22.81 0.30
CA LYS A 21 16.09 24.20 0.78
C LYS A 21 15.35 25.13 -0.21
N ASN A 22 14.82 24.61 -1.32
CA ASN A 22 13.95 25.32 -2.28
C ASN A 22 13.18 24.28 -3.10
N GLY A 23 11.93 23.98 -2.74
CA GLY A 23 11.09 23.00 -3.42
C GLY A 23 10.56 23.49 -4.77
N ILE A 24 10.49 22.59 -5.74
CA ILE A 24 9.74 22.79 -6.99
C ILE A 24 8.27 22.48 -6.70
N LYS A 25 7.41 23.45 -7.00
CA LYS A 25 5.95 23.29 -6.96
C LYS A 25 5.49 22.34 -8.06
N THR A 26 4.73 21.34 -7.69
CA THR A 26 3.80 20.65 -8.59
C THR A 26 2.45 20.52 -7.90
N GLU A 27 1.45 21.25 -8.42
CA GLU A 27 0.04 21.04 -8.10
C GLU A 27 -0.38 19.67 -8.63
N PHE A 28 -0.78 18.77 -7.74
CA PHE A 28 -1.49 17.55 -8.13
C PHE A 28 -2.87 17.55 -7.49
N LYS A 29 -3.87 17.25 -8.32
CA LYS A 29 -5.24 16.97 -7.90
C LYS A 29 -5.18 15.82 -6.90
N VAL A 30 -5.47 16.13 -5.65
CA VAL A 30 -5.85 15.14 -4.65
C VAL A 30 -7.14 14.51 -5.15
N ASN A 31 -7.04 13.40 -5.86
CA ASN A 31 -8.16 12.46 -5.89
C ASN A 31 -8.26 11.99 -4.44
N HIS A 32 -9.25 12.52 -3.72
CA HIS A 32 -9.63 11.98 -2.42
C HIS A 32 -9.65 10.46 -2.56
N ILE A 33 -8.90 9.77 -1.72
CA ILE A 33 -9.01 8.34 -1.52
C ILE A 33 -10.43 8.13 -0.97
N GLN A 34 -11.40 7.97 -1.87
CA GLN A 34 -12.56 7.18 -1.53
C GLN A 34 -12.02 5.75 -1.46
N GLU A 35 -11.57 5.36 -0.27
CA GLU A 35 -11.47 3.94 0.05
C GLU A 35 -12.79 3.32 -0.38
N ASN A 36 -12.72 2.39 -1.31
CA ASN A 36 -13.90 1.80 -1.88
C ASN A 36 -14.68 1.14 -0.74
N GLN A 37 -15.81 1.74 -0.34
CA GLN A 37 -16.65 1.23 0.76
C GLN A 37 -17.03 -0.23 0.52
N ALA A 38 -17.13 -0.66 -0.75
CA ALA A 38 -17.38 -2.05 -1.11
C ALA A 38 -16.21 -2.97 -0.71
N PHE A 39 -14.96 -2.53 -0.94
CA PHE A 39 -13.78 -3.29 -0.55
C PHE A 39 -13.64 -3.40 0.97
N GLN A 40 -13.86 -2.30 1.70
CA GLN A 40 -13.84 -2.35 3.17
C GLN A 40 -14.95 -3.24 3.74
N ALA A 41 -16.14 -3.20 3.14
CA ALA A 41 -17.22 -4.12 3.52
C ALA A 41 -16.86 -5.58 3.22
N GLU A 42 -16.17 -5.86 2.12
CA GLU A 42 -15.69 -7.21 1.79
C GLU A 42 -14.61 -7.68 2.76
N LYS A 43 -13.66 -6.81 3.12
CA LYS A 43 -12.63 -7.05 4.14
C LYS A 43 -13.24 -7.36 5.50
N LEU A 44 -14.25 -6.59 5.91
CA LEU A 44 -14.99 -6.84 7.15
C LEU A 44 -15.78 -8.16 7.07
N LYS A 45 -16.42 -8.47 5.95
CA LYS A 45 -17.11 -9.75 5.75
C LYS A 45 -16.14 -10.92 5.87
N HIS A 46 -14.95 -10.83 5.27
CA HIS A 46 -13.93 -11.88 5.36
C HIS A 46 -13.48 -12.10 6.81
N GLN A 47 -13.28 -11.01 7.57
CA GLN A 47 -12.90 -11.08 8.98
C GLN A 47 -14.01 -11.68 9.87
N LEU A 48 -15.26 -11.28 9.67
CA LEU A 48 -16.40 -11.72 10.50
C LEU A 48 -16.86 -13.14 10.14
N PHE A 49 -16.86 -13.48 8.86
CA PHE A 49 -17.40 -14.71 8.32
C PHE A 49 -16.31 -15.61 7.76
N LYS A 50 -15.19 -15.77 8.51
CA LYS A 50 -14.07 -16.67 8.14
C LYS A 50 -14.64 -17.95 7.50
N PRO A 51 -14.52 -18.13 6.18
CA PRO A 51 -15.43 -19.04 5.48
C PRO A 51 -15.36 -20.48 5.99
N TYR A 52 -14.21 -20.91 6.52
CA TYR A 52 -14.04 -22.18 7.21
C TYR A 52 -12.88 -22.06 8.21
N ALA A 53 -12.79 -22.97 9.18
CA ALA A 53 -11.53 -23.22 9.89
C ALA A 53 -10.52 -23.74 8.86
N ALA A 54 -9.81 -22.83 8.20
CA ALA A 54 -8.83 -23.17 7.19
C ALA A 54 -7.74 -24.02 7.83
N ALA A 55 -7.38 -25.13 7.16
CA ALA A 55 -6.29 -25.98 7.64
C ALA A 55 -4.96 -25.23 7.64
N ASN A 56 -4.77 -24.33 6.66
CA ASN A 56 -3.62 -23.43 6.56
C ASN A 56 -4.07 -22.05 6.05
N GLU A 57 -4.00 -21.02 6.90
CA GLU A 57 -4.16 -19.62 6.48
C GLU A 57 -2.94 -19.16 5.67
N ILE A 58 -3.17 -18.39 4.61
CA ILE A 58 -2.13 -17.71 3.84
C ILE A 58 -2.25 -16.24 4.24
N LYS A 59 -1.41 -15.81 5.17
CA LYS A 59 -1.48 -14.47 5.76
C LYS A 59 -0.10 -14.07 6.29
N SER A 60 0.22 -12.79 6.20
CA SER A 60 1.40 -12.21 6.85
C SER A 60 1.29 -12.15 8.39
N ALA A 61 2.42 -12.05 9.06
CA ALA A 61 2.45 -11.72 10.49
C ALA A 61 1.78 -10.35 10.76
N ALA A 62 1.45 -10.09 12.02
CA ALA A 62 0.72 -8.88 12.40
C ALA A 62 1.50 -7.61 12.02
N VAL A 63 0.80 -6.65 11.42
CA VAL A 63 1.35 -5.33 11.12
C VAL A 63 1.81 -4.65 12.42
N GLY A 64 3.05 -4.19 12.43
CA GLY A 64 3.85 -3.82 13.58
C GLY A 64 5.13 -4.65 13.73
N THR A 65 5.15 -5.87 13.17
CA THR A 65 6.24 -6.85 13.34
C THR A 65 7.04 -7.13 12.06
N LEU A 66 6.55 -6.69 10.89
CA LEU A 66 7.14 -7.03 9.59
C LEU A 66 8.28 -6.12 9.16
N THR A 67 8.56 -5.04 9.91
CA THR A 67 9.55 -4.04 9.50
C THR A 67 10.96 -4.63 9.42
N SER A 68 11.58 -4.52 8.25
CA SER A 68 12.99 -4.87 8.03
C SER A 68 13.90 -4.13 9.01
N ASP A 69 14.91 -4.82 9.54
CA ASP A 69 15.83 -4.24 10.52
C ASP A 69 16.49 -2.95 10.01
N SER A 70 16.84 -2.90 8.72
CA SER A 70 17.44 -1.73 8.08
C SER A 70 16.48 -0.56 7.90
N LEU A 71 15.21 -0.66 8.29
CA LEU A 71 14.18 0.36 8.08
C LEU A 71 13.51 0.82 9.39
N LYS A 72 13.95 0.29 10.54
CA LYS A 72 13.37 0.63 11.86
C LYS A 72 13.48 2.12 12.16
N ASP A 73 14.62 2.75 11.91
CA ASP A 73 14.79 4.18 12.18
C ASP A 73 13.92 5.04 11.24
N LEU A 74 13.78 4.64 9.97
CA LEU A 74 12.87 5.31 9.04
C LEU A 74 11.41 5.21 9.52
N LYS A 75 10.98 4.03 9.97
CA LYS A 75 9.63 3.86 10.54
C LYS A 75 9.40 4.75 11.75
N MET A 76 10.37 4.81 12.67
CA MET A 76 10.29 5.70 13.84
C MET A 76 10.23 7.17 13.45
N LEU A 77 10.99 7.58 12.41
CA LEU A 77 10.95 8.93 11.89
C LEU A 77 9.58 9.27 11.28
N LEU A 78 9.00 8.38 10.46
CA LEU A 78 7.67 8.57 9.87
C LEU A 78 6.59 8.72 10.95
N LEU A 79 6.63 7.88 12.00
CA LEU A 79 5.70 7.97 13.12
C LEU A 79 5.84 9.29 13.89
N ALA A 80 7.08 9.73 14.14
CA ALA A 80 7.34 11.00 14.82
C ALA A 80 6.89 12.20 13.97
N ALA A 81 7.13 12.15 12.66
CA ALA A 81 6.70 13.18 11.72
C ALA A 81 5.17 13.29 11.63
N ASP A 82 4.44 12.18 11.52
CA ASP A 82 2.98 12.17 11.53
C ASP A 82 2.42 12.69 12.86
N THR A 83 3.02 12.31 13.99
CA THR A 83 2.63 12.84 15.32
C THR A 83 2.81 14.36 15.38
N ALA A 84 3.97 14.88 14.97
CA ALA A 84 4.24 16.32 14.93
C ALA A 84 3.30 17.06 13.97
N PHE A 85 2.97 16.44 12.83
CA PHE A 85 2.01 16.96 11.87
C PHE A 85 0.61 17.09 12.50
N GLU A 86 0.09 16.03 13.13
CA GLU A 86 -1.24 16.04 13.74
C GLU A 86 -1.34 17.05 14.90
N GLU A 87 -0.31 17.15 15.74
CA GLU A 87 -0.26 18.16 16.81
C GLU A 87 -0.27 19.59 16.26
N THR A 88 0.52 19.85 15.23
CA THR A 88 0.61 21.17 14.58
C THR A 88 -0.71 21.50 13.88
N ASN A 89 -1.32 20.52 13.21
CA ASN A 89 -2.59 20.68 12.50
C ASN A 89 -3.73 20.99 13.47
N SER A 90 -3.77 20.30 14.62
CA SER A 90 -4.71 20.58 15.70
C SER A 90 -4.58 22.03 16.20
N ARG A 91 -3.35 22.49 16.46
CA ARG A 91 -3.09 23.90 16.85
C ARG A 91 -3.54 24.88 15.77
N LEU A 92 -3.31 24.57 14.50
CA LEU A 92 -3.72 25.40 13.37
C LEU A 92 -5.24 25.52 13.30
N ILE A 93 -5.98 24.43 13.47
CA ILE A 93 -7.45 24.43 13.52
C ILE A 93 -7.94 25.33 14.67
N ASP A 94 -7.38 25.19 15.87
CA ASP A 94 -7.72 26.01 17.03
C ASP A 94 -7.45 27.51 16.79
N ARG A 95 -6.32 27.84 16.17
CA ARG A 95 -5.96 29.23 15.85
C ARG A 95 -6.87 29.83 14.79
N ASN A 96 -7.20 29.09 13.74
CA ASN A 96 -8.18 29.51 12.74
C ASN A 96 -9.57 29.76 13.36
N ALA A 97 -10.02 28.91 14.29
CA ALA A 97 -11.28 29.11 15.00
C ALA A 97 -11.26 30.38 15.88
N LYS A 98 -10.14 30.62 16.58
CA LYS A 98 -9.94 31.85 17.39
C LYS A 98 -9.91 33.11 16.52
N LEU A 99 -9.21 33.07 15.39
CA LEU A 99 -9.15 34.17 14.44
C LEU A 99 -10.56 34.49 13.92
N THR A 100 -11.29 33.48 13.45
CA THR A 100 -12.67 33.62 12.96
C THR A 100 -13.58 34.27 14.00
N ASN A 101 -13.53 33.84 15.27
CA ASN A 101 -14.33 34.43 16.34
C ASN A 101 -13.90 35.87 16.67
N THR A 102 -12.58 36.15 16.65
CA THR A 102 -12.02 37.47 16.91
C THR A 102 -12.40 38.46 15.81
N THR A 103 -12.25 38.08 14.54
CA THR A 103 -12.66 38.85 13.38
C THR A 103 -14.16 39.11 13.37
N ARG A 104 -14.98 38.13 13.77
CA ARG A 104 -16.43 38.33 13.94
C ARG A 104 -16.74 39.39 15.01
N LYS A 105 -16.09 39.31 16.18
CA LYS A 105 -16.27 40.29 17.26
C LYS A 105 -15.78 41.68 16.88
N LEU A 106 -14.65 41.78 16.19
CA LEU A 106 -14.10 43.02 15.63
C LEU A 106 -15.12 43.65 14.69
N ARG A 107 -15.58 42.90 13.68
CA ARG A 107 -16.56 43.35 12.70
C ARG A 107 -17.84 43.86 13.35
N MET A 108 -18.38 43.13 14.33
CA MET A 108 -19.57 43.57 15.07
C MET A 108 -19.35 44.94 15.76
N LEU A 109 -18.21 45.12 16.43
CA LEU A 109 -17.89 46.39 17.11
C LEU A 109 -17.66 47.55 16.14
N GLU A 110 -17.05 47.28 14.99
CA GLU A 110 -16.80 48.29 13.94
C GLU A 110 -18.08 48.75 13.25
N THR A 111 -19.04 47.85 13.05
CA THR A 111 -20.34 48.16 12.44
C THR A 111 -21.33 48.80 13.41
N THR A 112 -21.02 48.87 14.71
CA THR A 112 -21.92 49.41 15.73
C THR A 112 -21.88 50.95 15.74
N ILE A 113 -23.04 51.60 15.84
CA ILE A 113 -23.16 53.08 15.93
C ILE A 113 -22.39 53.70 17.12
N PHE A 114 -22.16 52.92 18.18
CA PHE A 114 -21.37 53.29 19.36
C PHE A 114 -19.88 52.98 19.27
N ARG A 115 -19.32 52.73 18.06
CA ARG A 115 -17.89 52.38 17.88
C ARG A 115 -16.91 53.29 18.61
N PHE A 116 -17.25 54.58 18.77
CA PHE A 116 -16.41 55.56 19.43
C PHE A 116 -16.15 55.25 20.92
N LEU A 117 -17.07 54.54 21.59
CA LEU A 117 -16.92 54.09 22.98
C LEU A 117 -15.97 52.89 23.12
N PHE A 118 -15.75 52.15 22.03
CA PHE A 118 -15.02 50.88 22.04
C PHE A 118 -13.65 50.94 21.36
N LYS A 119 -13.11 52.13 21.06
CA LYS A 119 -11.84 52.31 20.34
C LYS A 119 -10.69 51.42 20.86
N LYS A 120 -10.46 51.39 22.18
CA LYS A 120 -9.41 50.54 22.80
C LYS A 120 -9.65 49.04 22.60
N LYS A 121 -10.92 48.62 22.63
CA LYS A 121 -11.31 47.21 22.46
C LYS A 121 -11.22 46.77 21.00
N ILE A 122 -11.58 47.66 20.07
CA ILE A 122 -11.39 47.47 18.62
C ILE A 122 -9.89 47.32 18.32
N GLN A 123 -9.05 48.23 18.81
CA GLN A 123 -7.59 48.13 18.64
C GLN A 123 -7.05 46.80 19.18
N LYS A 124 -7.45 46.41 20.39
CA LYS A 124 -7.04 45.12 20.96
C LYS A 124 -7.41 43.94 20.05
N TYR A 125 -8.62 43.92 19.50
CA TYR A 125 -9.02 42.84 18.60
C TYR A 125 -8.28 42.88 17.27
N HIS A 126 -7.97 44.05 16.74
CA HIS A 126 -7.16 44.22 15.54
C HIS A 126 -5.74 43.66 15.76
N ASP A 127 -5.09 44.04 16.86
CA ASP A 127 -3.76 43.55 17.24
C ASP A 127 -3.79 42.02 17.46
N THR A 128 -4.84 41.52 18.12
CA THR A 128 -5.02 40.07 18.34
C THR A 128 -5.21 39.32 17.02
N SER A 129 -5.99 39.85 16.07
CA SER A 129 -6.14 39.22 14.75
C SER A 129 -4.85 39.23 13.95
N ALA A 130 -4.04 40.29 14.03
CA ALA A 130 -2.75 40.36 13.36
C ALA A 130 -1.78 39.30 13.92
N LEU A 131 -1.67 39.20 15.25
CA LEU A 131 -0.85 38.17 15.91
C LEU A 131 -1.31 36.75 15.56
N LEU A 132 -2.63 36.49 15.58
CA LEU A 132 -3.17 35.18 15.21
C LEU A 132 -2.88 34.83 13.75
N GLN A 133 -2.88 35.81 12.85
CA GLN A 133 -2.53 35.61 11.43
C GLN A 133 -1.05 35.22 11.27
N GLU A 134 -0.16 35.86 12.03
CA GLU A 134 1.26 35.52 12.08
C GLU A 134 1.47 34.09 12.63
N GLU A 135 0.85 33.75 13.76
CA GLU A 135 0.89 32.39 14.33
C GLU A 135 0.36 31.33 13.36
N ILE A 136 -0.72 31.63 12.62
CA ILE A 136 -1.27 30.72 11.59
C ILE A 136 -0.26 30.50 10.46
N THR A 137 0.43 31.57 10.03
CA THR A 137 1.43 31.48 8.96
C THR A 137 2.61 30.61 9.42
N GLU A 138 3.10 30.82 10.65
CA GLU A 138 4.15 29.98 11.24
C GLU A 138 3.72 28.50 11.33
N LEU A 139 2.50 28.23 11.81
CA LEU A 139 1.98 26.86 11.91
C LEU A 139 1.82 26.20 10.53
N GLN A 140 1.43 26.97 9.51
CA GLN A 140 1.39 26.48 8.13
C GLN A 140 2.78 26.10 7.63
N GLU A 141 3.79 26.93 7.88
CA GLU A 141 5.18 26.60 7.56
C GLU A 141 5.66 25.34 8.30
N GLN A 142 5.38 25.23 9.61
CA GLN A 142 5.69 24.03 10.40
C GLN A 142 5.04 22.77 9.81
N LEU A 143 3.78 22.83 9.34
CA LEU A 143 3.12 21.71 8.67
C LEU A 143 3.79 21.31 7.36
N THR A 144 4.29 22.29 6.59
CA THR A 144 5.03 21.97 5.37
C THR A 144 6.34 21.24 5.68
N LEU A 145 7.02 21.62 6.76
CA LEU A 145 8.30 21.04 7.19
C LEU A 145 8.16 19.70 7.93
N SER A 146 7.01 19.43 8.54
CA SER A 146 6.75 18.18 9.28
C SER A 146 6.36 17.01 8.36
N THR A 147 6.18 17.23 7.06
CA THR A 147 5.91 16.13 6.14
C THR A 147 7.20 15.52 5.60
N VAL A 148 7.29 14.19 5.62
CA VAL A 148 8.40 13.45 5.01
C VAL A 148 8.20 13.40 3.50
N SER A 149 9.09 14.08 2.78
CA SER A 149 9.15 14.03 1.31
C SER A 149 10.13 12.95 0.88
N LEU A 150 9.65 12.01 0.06
CA LEU A 150 10.47 10.98 -0.56
C LEU A 150 11.02 11.54 -1.87
N GLU A 151 12.21 12.11 -1.82
CA GLU A 151 12.99 12.44 -3.02
C GLU A 151 13.82 11.22 -3.41
N ILE A 152 13.67 10.78 -4.66
CA ILE A 152 14.37 9.63 -5.20
C ILE A 152 15.55 10.16 -6.01
N ASP A 153 16.71 10.26 -5.36
CA ASP A 153 18.00 10.47 -6.03
C ASP A 153 18.61 9.10 -6.36
N CYS A 154 18.20 8.54 -7.50
CA CYS A 154 18.65 7.24 -7.98
C CYS A 154 19.45 7.36 -9.28
N ASP A 155 20.50 6.54 -9.43
CA ASP A 155 21.21 6.42 -10.69
C ASP A 155 20.24 6.02 -11.82
N ASP A 156 20.51 6.47 -13.05
CA ASP A 156 19.66 6.25 -14.23
C ASP A 156 19.26 4.77 -14.40
N ILE A 157 20.14 3.84 -14.02
CA ILE A 157 19.87 2.38 -14.08
C ILE A 157 18.72 1.98 -13.16
N TYR A 158 18.69 2.45 -11.91
CA TYR A 158 17.63 2.09 -10.96
C TYR A 158 16.32 2.76 -11.29
N PHE A 159 16.38 3.99 -11.83
CA PHE A 159 15.22 4.68 -12.36
C PHE A 159 14.56 3.86 -13.48
N GLU A 160 15.34 3.42 -14.47
CA GLU A 160 14.82 2.63 -15.58
C GLU A 160 14.30 1.25 -15.15
N LEU A 161 14.98 0.57 -14.23
CA LEU A 161 14.49 -0.70 -13.69
C LEU A 161 13.16 -0.53 -12.95
N TYR A 162 13.00 0.55 -12.18
CA TYR A 162 11.73 0.83 -11.51
C TYR A 162 10.64 1.25 -12.51
N ASN A 163 10.99 2.01 -13.55
CA ASN A 163 10.08 2.33 -14.65
C ASN A 163 9.55 1.07 -15.36
N ASN A 164 10.39 0.03 -15.49
CA ASN A 164 9.94 -1.27 -16.02
C ASN A 164 8.93 -1.94 -15.08
N ILE A 165 9.07 -1.81 -13.76
CA ILE A 165 8.04 -2.27 -12.82
C ILE A 165 6.73 -1.51 -13.04
N ASN A 166 6.77 -0.18 -13.18
CA ASN A 166 5.56 0.62 -13.44
C ASN A 166 4.83 0.16 -14.71
N LYS A 167 5.56 0.01 -15.82
CA LYS A 167 4.99 -0.47 -17.11
C LYS A 167 4.38 -1.87 -16.97
N ALA A 168 5.08 -2.78 -16.29
CA ALA A 168 4.58 -4.13 -16.08
C ALA A 168 3.38 -4.18 -15.12
N PHE A 169 3.35 -3.31 -14.11
CA PHE A 169 2.21 -3.15 -13.21
C PHE A 169 0.99 -2.58 -13.93
N GLU A 170 1.19 -1.59 -14.81
CA GLU A 170 0.13 -1.08 -15.69
C GLU A 170 -0.50 -2.20 -16.52
N LEU A 171 0.32 -3.06 -17.15
CA LEU A 171 -0.17 -4.25 -17.83
C LEU A 171 -0.95 -5.18 -16.89
N LEU A 172 -0.41 -5.45 -15.70
CA LEU A 172 -1.06 -6.29 -14.69
C LEU A 172 -2.43 -5.73 -14.25
N THR A 173 -2.62 -4.40 -14.28
CA THR A 173 -3.93 -3.78 -13.98
C THR A 173 -5.01 -4.16 -15.00
N TYR A 174 -4.64 -4.52 -16.24
CA TYR A 174 -5.58 -4.96 -17.27
C TYR A 174 -6.05 -6.41 -17.15
N SER A 175 -5.45 -7.22 -16.27
CA SER A 175 -5.96 -8.57 -15.97
C SER A 175 -7.44 -8.51 -15.55
N LYS A 176 -8.34 -9.27 -16.20
CA LYS A 176 -9.79 -9.17 -15.93
C LYS A 176 -10.16 -9.57 -14.51
N LYS A 177 -9.45 -10.56 -13.95
CA LYS A 177 -9.62 -10.98 -12.57
C LYS A 177 -8.30 -10.96 -11.81
N LYS A 178 -8.39 -10.53 -10.56
CA LYS A 178 -7.28 -10.40 -9.62
C LYS A 178 -7.79 -10.87 -8.28
N TRP A 179 -7.08 -11.79 -7.66
CA TRP A 179 -7.51 -12.42 -6.44
C TRP A 179 -6.40 -12.40 -5.39
N ASP A 180 -6.82 -12.22 -4.15
CA ASP A 180 -6.03 -12.52 -2.96
C ASP A 180 -6.37 -13.93 -2.48
N PHE A 181 -5.36 -14.79 -2.32
CA PHE A 181 -5.50 -16.15 -1.82
C PHE A 181 -5.28 -16.15 -0.31
N THR A 182 -6.37 -16.29 0.44
CA THR A 182 -6.35 -16.11 1.90
C THR A 182 -6.20 -17.42 2.68
N SER A 183 -6.47 -18.56 2.06
CA SER A 183 -6.26 -19.86 2.70
C SER A 183 -6.16 -21.01 1.71
N SER A 184 -5.65 -22.14 2.18
CA SER A 184 -5.65 -23.38 1.40
C SER A 184 -5.91 -24.62 2.23
N LYS A 185 -6.49 -25.64 1.59
CA LYS A 185 -6.83 -26.94 2.18
C LYS A 185 -6.51 -28.06 1.20
N ARG A 186 -5.79 -29.09 1.65
CA ARG A 186 -5.59 -30.31 0.87
C ARG A 186 -6.89 -31.12 0.83
N ASN A 187 -7.28 -31.58 -0.34
CA ASN A 187 -8.50 -32.36 -0.53
C ASN A 187 -8.21 -33.87 -0.41
N ASN A 188 -9.20 -34.62 0.05
CA ASN A 188 -9.22 -36.07 -0.12
C ASN A 188 -9.94 -36.37 -1.42
N MET A 189 -9.20 -36.40 -2.53
CA MET A 189 -9.74 -36.56 -3.89
C MET A 189 -10.74 -37.72 -4.03
N VAL A 190 -10.55 -38.81 -3.27
CA VAL A 190 -11.44 -39.98 -3.29
C VAL A 190 -12.74 -39.73 -2.55
N ALA A 191 -12.66 -39.19 -1.32
CA ALA A 191 -13.85 -38.91 -0.51
C ALA A 191 -14.66 -37.75 -1.10
N ASP A 192 -13.95 -36.70 -1.54
CA ASP A 192 -14.51 -35.46 -2.07
C ASP A 192 -14.92 -35.59 -3.55
N ARG A 193 -14.49 -36.66 -4.23
CA ARG A 193 -14.73 -36.97 -5.65
C ARG A 193 -14.36 -35.81 -6.59
N THR A 194 -13.22 -35.20 -6.31
CA THR A 194 -12.68 -34.04 -7.02
C THR A 194 -11.34 -34.37 -7.67
N ALA A 195 -11.06 -33.77 -8.82
CA ALA A 195 -9.77 -33.84 -9.48
C ALA A 195 -8.73 -32.89 -8.86
N ALA A 196 -9.16 -31.91 -8.05
CA ALA A 196 -8.26 -30.97 -7.38
C ALA A 196 -7.64 -31.58 -6.12
N SER A 197 -6.32 -31.61 -6.06
CA SER A 197 -5.56 -32.02 -4.86
C SER A 197 -5.62 -30.99 -3.72
N GLN A 198 -5.95 -29.74 -4.03
CA GLN A 198 -6.04 -28.63 -3.09
C GLN A 198 -7.20 -27.70 -3.46
N SER A 199 -7.90 -27.19 -2.45
CA SER A 199 -8.86 -26.10 -2.55
C SER A 199 -8.26 -24.85 -1.93
N VAL A 200 -8.61 -23.68 -2.46
CA VAL A 200 -8.17 -22.37 -1.94
C VAL A 200 -9.37 -21.48 -1.69
N THR A 201 -9.26 -20.62 -0.68
CA THR A 201 -10.17 -19.48 -0.51
C THR A 201 -9.55 -18.29 -1.21
N ARG A 202 -10.26 -17.70 -2.17
CA ARG A 202 -9.85 -16.51 -2.90
C ARG A 202 -10.89 -15.42 -2.78
N SER A 203 -10.45 -14.16 -2.73
CA SER A 203 -11.31 -12.98 -2.76
C SER A 203 -10.86 -12.06 -3.88
N GLU A 204 -11.80 -11.45 -4.60
CA GLU A 204 -11.46 -10.53 -5.68
C GLU A 204 -10.92 -9.22 -5.09
N ILE A 205 -9.88 -8.68 -5.71
CA ILE A 205 -9.24 -7.44 -5.25
C ILE A 205 -9.03 -6.48 -6.42
N SER A 206 -8.82 -5.20 -6.09
CA SER A 206 -8.25 -4.24 -7.02
C SER A 206 -6.75 -4.08 -6.80
N ILE A 207 -6.05 -3.66 -7.84
CA ILE A 207 -4.70 -3.10 -7.75
C ILE A 207 -4.73 -1.75 -8.46
N SER A 208 -4.00 -0.77 -7.96
CA SER A 208 -4.05 0.61 -8.50
C SER A 208 -2.81 1.40 -8.13
N TYR A 209 -2.66 2.58 -8.72
CA TYR A 209 -1.72 3.58 -8.21
C TYR A 209 -2.39 4.35 -7.06
N SER A 210 -1.70 4.46 -5.92
CA SER A 210 -2.23 5.14 -4.74
C SER A 210 -1.12 5.81 -3.94
N SER A 211 -1.46 6.89 -3.25
CA SER A 211 -0.57 7.65 -2.37
C SER A 211 -0.94 7.43 -0.91
N LEU A 212 0.04 7.35 -0.02
CA LEU A 212 -0.20 7.25 1.42
C LEU A 212 -0.07 8.61 2.11
N PRO A 213 -0.88 8.91 3.14
CA PRO A 213 -0.80 10.19 3.84
C PRO A 213 0.51 10.35 4.64
N ILE A 214 1.17 9.24 5.00
CA ILE A 214 2.41 9.23 5.78
C ILE A 214 3.65 9.62 4.96
N ILE A 215 3.57 9.63 3.63
CA ILE A 215 4.69 9.92 2.73
C ILE A 215 4.21 10.84 1.60
N LYS A 216 4.88 11.98 1.43
CA LYS A 216 4.74 12.76 0.19
C LYS A 216 5.76 12.26 -0.83
N SER A 217 5.25 11.74 -1.95
CA SER A 217 6.06 11.31 -3.09
C SER A 217 5.52 11.98 -4.34
N THR A 218 6.41 12.35 -5.26
CA THR A 218 6.03 12.91 -6.57
C THR A 218 5.21 11.89 -7.37
N GLU A 219 5.60 10.62 -7.29
CA GLU A 219 4.94 9.50 -7.96
C GLU A 219 4.09 8.70 -6.97
N SER A 220 2.95 8.20 -7.47
CA SER A 220 2.07 7.30 -6.70
C SER A 220 2.71 5.91 -6.58
N ALA A 221 2.49 5.25 -5.44
CA ALA A 221 2.94 3.87 -5.24
C ALA A 221 2.03 2.88 -5.97
N LEU A 222 2.59 1.73 -6.32
CA LEU A 222 1.80 0.58 -6.79
C LEU A 222 1.13 -0.05 -5.58
N CYS A 223 -0.20 -0.19 -5.60
CA CYS A 223 -0.97 -0.69 -4.47
C CYS A 223 -1.62 -2.02 -4.82
N PHE A 224 -1.35 -3.03 -3.99
CA PHE A 224 -2.03 -4.31 -3.97
C PHE A 224 -2.90 -4.37 -2.70
N HIS A 225 -4.21 -4.42 -2.88
CA HIS A 225 -5.11 -4.58 -1.75
C HIS A 225 -5.03 -5.98 -1.16
N ASN A 226 -5.16 -6.08 0.16
CA ASN A 226 -5.07 -7.32 0.92
C ASN A 226 -6.33 -7.52 1.76
N MET A 227 -6.91 -8.72 1.69
CA MET A 227 -8.15 -9.07 2.37
C MET A 227 -7.93 -9.44 3.84
N ASN A 228 -6.78 -10.02 4.18
CA ASN A 228 -6.52 -10.55 5.53
C ASN A 228 -5.33 -9.88 6.26
N GLY A 229 -4.70 -8.88 5.65
CA GLY A 229 -3.61 -8.08 6.23
C GLY A 229 -3.62 -6.62 5.77
N GLY A 230 -2.48 -5.94 5.94
CA GLY A 230 -2.27 -4.59 5.39
C GLY A 230 -2.07 -4.62 3.88
N ASP A 231 -2.46 -3.54 3.22
CA ASP A 231 -2.28 -3.37 1.78
C ASP A 231 -0.80 -3.11 1.46
N LEU A 232 -0.35 -3.59 0.31
CA LEU A 232 1.05 -3.54 -0.11
C LEU A 232 1.28 -2.35 -1.05
N TYR A 233 2.11 -1.39 -0.63
CA TYR A 233 2.46 -0.18 -1.40
C TYR A 233 3.93 -0.22 -1.81
N PHE A 234 4.19 -0.41 -3.08
CA PHE A 234 5.53 -0.45 -3.65
C PHE A 234 5.97 0.97 -4.00
N TYR A 235 6.97 1.46 -3.26
CA TYR A 235 7.77 2.63 -3.63
C TYR A 235 9.11 2.17 -4.18
N PRO A 236 9.91 3.02 -4.84
CA PRO A 236 11.22 2.63 -5.34
C PRO A 236 12.16 2.08 -4.27
N GLY A 237 12.29 2.75 -3.12
CA GLY A 237 13.26 2.34 -2.10
C GLY A 237 12.81 1.14 -1.23
N PHE A 238 11.51 0.98 -1.01
CA PHE A 238 10.96 0.00 -0.08
C PHE A 238 9.48 -0.28 -0.36
N LEU A 239 9.00 -1.40 0.17
CA LEU A 239 7.59 -1.78 0.21
C LEU A 239 7.00 -1.36 1.57
N ILE A 240 5.76 -0.85 1.59
CA ILE A 240 5.02 -0.59 2.82
C ILE A 240 3.86 -1.57 2.91
N VAL A 241 3.72 -2.23 4.06
CA VAL A 241 2.50 -2.95 4.43
C VAL A 241 1.68 -2.02 5.33
N TYR A 242 0.56 -1.52 4.83
CA TYR A 242 -0.18 -0.41 5.44
C TYR A 242 -1.60 -0.84 5.86
N GLU A 243 -1.93 -0.66 7.15
CA GLU A 243 -3.31 -0.73 7.66
C GLU A 243 -3.83 0.64 8.09
N SER A 244 -2.97 1.46 8.70
CA SER A 244 -3.30 2.83 9.09
C SER A 244 -2.03 3.65 9.33
N LYS A 245 -2.19 4.96 9.56
CA LYS A 245 -1.08 5.89 9.87
C LYS A 245 -0.17 5.42 11.00
N VAL A 246 -0.72 4.72 12.00
CA VAL A 246 0.03 4.21 13.16
C VAL A 246 0.34 2.71 13.08
N ARG A 247 -0.28 1.99 12.12
CA ARG A 247 -0.09 0.56 11.90
C ARG A 247 0.36 0.32 10.47
N PHE A 248 1.67 0.39 10.28
CA PHE A 248 2.32 0.02 9.03
C PHE A 248 3.70 -0.58 9.31
N ASP A 249 4.24 -1.30 8.32
CA ASP A 249 5.60 -1.84 8.33
C ASP A 249 6.32 -1.49 7.04
N LEU A 250 7.65 -1.37 7.14
CA LEU A 250 8.51 -1.10 6.00
C LEU A 250 9.35 -2.32 5.67
N ILE A 251 9.29 -2.80 4.44
CA ILE A 251 10.01 -3.96 3.95
C ILE A 251 11.07 -3.50 2.96
N ASN A 252 12.31 -3.84 3.25
CA ASN A 252 13.43 -3.63 2.35
C ASN A 252 13.35 -4.66 1.21
N TYR A 253 13.51 -4.23 -0.04
CA TYR A 253 13.47 -5.13 -1.20
C TYR A 253 14.50 -6.27 -1.15
N SER A 254 15.62 -6.07 -0.47
CA SER A 254 16.63 -7.13 -0.28
C SER A 254 16.15 -8.28 0.61
N ASP A 255 15.10 -8.06 1.42
CA ASP A 255 14.48 -9.09 2.25
C ASP A 255 13.28 -9.78 1.56
N LEU A 256 12.84 -9.23 0.42
CA LEU A 256 11.66 -9.67 -0.32
C LEU A 256 12.01 -10.78 -1.31
N LEU A 257 11.32 -11.91 -1.17
CA LEU A 257 11.35 -13.00 -2.15
C LEU A 257 10.06 -12.96 -2.95
N VAL A 258 10.20 -13.00 -4.28
CA VAL A 258 9.07 -12.96 -5.22
C VAL A 258 9.15 -14.19 -6.12
N GLU A 259 8.06 -14.94 -6.18
CA GLU A 259 7.93 -16.12 -7.05
C GLU A 259 6.68 -16.00 -7.92
N CYS A 260 6.83 -16.31 -9.21
CA CYS A 260 5.69 -16.50 -10.12
C CYS A 260 5.61 -17.96 -10.53
N ARG A 261 4.41 -18.52 -10.51
CA ARG A 261 4.13 -19.86 -11.06
C ARG A 261 2.83 -19.84 -11.83
N GLU A 262 2.76 -20.67 -12.85
CA GLU A 262 1.49 -20.98 -13.48
C GLU A 262 0.68 -21.91 -12.57
N GLN A 263 -0.61 -21.64 -12.43
CA GLN A 263 -1.51 -22.39 -11.58
C GLN A 263 -2.73 -22.79 -12.38
N GLN A 264 -2.92 -24.10 -12.54
CA GLN A 264 -4.16 -24.66 -13.08
C GLN A 264 -5.25 -24.59 -12.01
N PHE A 265 -6.44 -24.15 -12.42
CA PHE A 265 -7.62 -24.00 -11.57
C PHE A 265 -8.82 -24.65 -12.22
N ILE A 266 -9.51 -25.53 -11.49
CA ILE A 266 -10.82 -26.06 -11.92
C ILE A 266 -11.82 -24.93 -11.68
N GLU A 267 -12.17 -24.20 -12.75
CA GLU A 267 -12.97 -22.99 -12.66
C GLU A 267 -14.45 -23.36 -12.79
N SER A 268 -15.13 -23.48 -11.65
CA SER A 268 -16.57 -23.77 -11.60
C SER A 268 -17.44 -22.56 -11.90
N GLU A 269 -16.86 -21.36 -11.89
CA GLU A 269 -17.53 -20.11 -12.28
C GLU A 269 -17.23 -19.79 -13.75
N ASN A 270 -17.40 -18.54 -14.15
CA ASN A 270 -17.05 -18.09 -15.49
C ASN A 270 -15.54 -17.90 -15.61
N VAL A 271 -14.93 -18.56 -16.59
CA VAL A 271 -13.53 -18.34 -16.96
C VAL A 271 -13.39 -16.92 -17.53
N PRO A 272 -12.45 -16.11 -17.04
CA PRO A 272 -12.18 -14.80 -17.61
C PRO A 272 -11.71 -14.88 -19.07
N ASP A 273 -12.12 -13.93 -19.92
CA ASP A 273 -11.79 -13.93 -21.36
C ASP A 273 -10.29 -13.80 -21.65
N ASP A 274 -9.51 -13.29 -20.69
CA ASP A 274 -8.05 -13.15 -20.77
C ASP A 274 -7.29 -14.33 -20.17
N ALA A 275 -8.00 -15.37 -19.72
CA ALA A 275 -7.42 -16.59 -19.20
C ALA A 275 -7.41 -17.71 -20.24
N GLN A 276 -6.39 -18.56 -20.19
CA GLN A 276 -6.27 -19.71 -21.08
C GLN A 276 -6.94 -20.94 -20.47
N VAL A 277 -7.89 -21.55 -21.17
CA VAL A 277 -8.39 -22.90 -20.82
C VAL A 277 -7.42 -23.94 -21.37
N VAL A 278 -6.81 -24.72 -20.49
CA VAL A 278 -5.76 -25.70 -20.83
C VAL A 278 -6.22 -27.15 -20.79
N ASP A 279 -7.31 -27.44 -20.07
CA ASP A 279 -7.91 -28.77 -19.98
C ASP A 279 -9.39 -28.68 -19.57
N HIS A 280 -10.08 -29.82 -19.51
CA HIS A 280 -11.42 -29.97 -18.94
C HIS A 280 -11.50 -31.20 -18.04
N THR A 281 -12.18 -31.08 -16.91
CA THR A 281 -12.43 -32.18 -15.97
C THR A 281 -13.93 -32.37 -15.74
N TRP A 282 -14.35 -33.45 -15.09
CA TRP A 282 -15.74 -33.63 -14.66
C TRP A 282 -15.98 -33.05 -13.26
N HIS A 283 -17.18 -32.55 -13.00
CA HIS A 283 -17.58 -32.05 -11.68
C HIS A 283 -17.47 -33.14 -10.59
N LYS A 284 -17.77 -34.39 -10.96
CA LYS A 284 -17.53 -35.60 -10.14
C LYS A 284 -16.67 -36.60 -10.91
N VAL A 285 -15.52 -36.95 -10.34
CA VAL A 285 -14.56 -37.88 -10.97
C VAL A 285 -14.45 -39.20 -10.21
N ASN A 286 -14.18 -40.28 -10.96
CA ASN A 286 -13.70 -41.55 -10.43
C ASN A 286 -12.22 -41.42 -10.01
N LYS A 287 -11.67 -42.48 -9.40
CA LYS A 287 -10.25 -42.53 -8.98
C LYS A 287 -9.26 -42.31 -10.13
N ASP A 288 -9.66 -42.64 -11.36
CA ASP A 288 -8.88 -42.49 -12.59
C ASP A 288 -9.10 -41.15 -13.31
N GLY A 289 -9.90 -40.24 -12.73
CA GLY A 289 -10.25 -38.94 -13.34
C GLY A 289 -11.42 -39.00 -14.33
N SER A 290 -11.93 -40.19 -14.66
CA SER A 290 -13.08 -40.34 -15.58
C SER A 290 -14.40 -39.87 -14.96
N ARG A 291 -15.40 -39.58 -15.80
CA ARG A 291 -16.75 -39.19 -15.36
C ARG A 291 -17.34 -40.21 -14.39
N ASP A 292 -17.70 -39.79 -13.18
CA ASP A 292 -18.50 -40.64 -12.28
C ASP A 292 -19.95 -40.69 -12.79
N LYS A 293 -20.31 -41.81 -13.42
CA LYS A 293 -21.62 -42.04 -14.06
C LYS A 293 -22.77 -42.25 -13.07
N ARG A 294 -22.49 -42.35 -11.76
CA ARG A 294 -23.54 -42.43 -10.73
C ARG A 294 -24.28 -41.11 -10.53
N PHE A 295 -23.69 -40.01 -10.99
CA PHE A 295 -24.29 -38.69 -10.95
C PHE A 295 -24.85 -38.35 -12.34
N SER A 296 -26.18 -38.33 -12.46
CA SER A 296 -26.89 -38.03 -13.73
C SER A 296 -26.52 -36.66 -14.28
N ASP A 297 -26.43 -35.65 -13.41
CA ASP A 297 -26.19 -34.25 -13.77
C ASP A 297 -24.70 -33.85 -13.68
N ASN A 298 -23.80 -34.81 -13.92
CA ASN A 298 -22.36 -34.56 -13.90
C ASN A 298 -21.90 -33.89 -15.21
N TYR A 299 -21.47 -32.64 -15.13
CA TYR A 299 -21.03 -31.80 -16.24
C TYR A 299 -19.50 -31.63 -16.27
N GLN A 300 -18.97 -31.18 -17.41
CA GLN A 300 -17.56 -30.83 -17.55
C GLN A 300 -17.30 -29.41 -17.05
N ILE A 301 -16.15 -29.22 -16.41
CA ILE A 301 -15.67 -27.97 -15.85
C ILE A 301 -14.32 -27.64 -16.51
N PRO A 302 -14.12 -26.41 -17.01
CA PRO A 302 -12.85 -26.00 -17.59
C PRO A 302 -11.75 -25.95 -16.53
N VAL A 303 -10.54 -26.27 -16.95
CA VAL A 303 -9.31 -26.04 -16.19
C VAL A 303 -8.61 -24.83 -16.82
N ALA A 304 -8.66 -23.70 -16.12
CA ALA A 304 -8.04 -22.46 -16.54
C ALA A 304 -6.62 -22.32 -15.98
N LEU A 305 -5.74 -21.65 -16.71
CA LEU A 305 -4.37 -21.34 -16.30
C LEU A 305 -4.29 -19.88 -15.82
N TYR A 306 -3.81 -19.69 -14.60
CA TYR A 306 -3.66 -18.38 -13.97
C TYR A 306 -2.22 -18.12 -13.52
N GLY A 307 -1.84 -16.84 -13.44
CA GLY A 307 -0.56 -16.40 -12.93
C GLY A 307 -0.61 -16.25 -11.42
N LYS A 308 0.14 -17.09 -10.69
CA LYS A 308 0.24 -17.04 -9.22
C LYS A 308 1.51 -16.29 -8.81
N LEU A 309 1.35 -15.13 -8.19
CA LEU A 309 2.39 -14.31 -7.59
C LEU A 309 2.46 -14.58 -6.08
N LYS A 310 3.61 -15.02 -5.59
CA LYS A 310 3.86 -15.20 -4.15
C LYS A 310 4.95 -14.24 -3.70
N MET A 311 4.71 -13.55 -2.60
CA MET A 311 5.65 -12.61 -1.98
C MET A 311 5.88 -13.00 -0.53
N THR A 312 7.13 -13.21 -0.15
CA THR A 312 7.50 -13.59 1.22
C THR A 312 8.71 -12.83 1.73
N THR A 313 8.81 -12.71 3.05
CA THR A 313 10.03 -12.29 3.73
C THR A 313 10.33 -13.23 4.89
N LYS A 314 11.58 -13.27 5.34
CA LYS A 314 11.94 -13.96 6.59
C LYS A 314 11.26 -13.32 7.81
N GLY A 315 10.93 -12.03 7.71
CA GLY A 315 10.22 -11.27 8.75
C GLY A 315 8.73 -11.59 8.88
N GLY A 316 8.19 -12.48 8.03
CA GLY A 316 6.81 -12.98 8.17
C GLY A 316 5.81 -12.41 7.17
N LEU A 317 6.25 -11.66 6.13
CA LEU A 317 5.38 -11.38 4.99
C LEU A 317 5.09 -12.71 4.27
N ASN A 318 3.84 -12.99 3.98
CA ASN A 318 3.41 -14.18 3.24
C ASN A 318 2.09 -13.92 2.53
N GLU A 319 2.18 -13.32 1.35
CA GLU A 319 1.03 -12.96 0.52
C GLU A 319 1.05 -13.72 -0.81
N VAL A 320 -0.13 -14.11 -1.28
CA VAL A 320 -0.31 -14.82 -2.54
C VAL A 320 -1.44 -14.19 -3.33
N TYR A 321 -1.09 -13.65 -4.49
CA TYR A 321 -2.04 -13.11 -5.45
C TYR A 321 -2.15 -14.02 -6.67
N CYS A 322 -3.30 -14.01 -7.30
CA CYS A 322 -3.56 -14.76 -8.52
C CYS A 322 -4.24 -13.86 -9.55
N PHE A 323 -3.80 -13.94 -10.80
CA PHE A 323 -4.29 -13.10 -11.89
C PHE A 323 -4.72 -13.98 -13.06
N SER A 324 -5.80 -13.56 -13.73
CA SER A 324 -6.30 -14.27 -14.92
C SER A 324 -5.29 -14.31 -16.06
N ASN A 325 -4.53 -13.22 -16.27
CA ASN A 325 -3.50 -13.14 -17.29
C ASN A 325 -2.12 -13.57 -16.75
N VAL A 326 -1.63 -14.71 -17.25
CA VAL A 326 -0.34 -15.31 -16.87
C VAL A 326 0.84 -14.43 -17.31
N GLU A 327 0.80 -13.94 -18.55
CA GLU A 327 1.90 -13.18 -19.16
C GLU A 327 2.16 -11.87 -18.39
N TYR A 328 1.11 -11.11 -18.07
CA TYR A 328 1.24 -9.88 -17.30
C TYR A 328 1.81 -10.13 -15.90
N THR A 329 1.44 -11.26 -15.29
CA THR A 329 1.99 -11.67 -13.98
C THR A 329 3.48 -11.98 -14.07
N GLN A 330 3.89 -12.69 -15.13
CA GLN A 330 5.30 -13.02 -15.38
C GLN A 330 6.12 -11.76 -15.66
N LEU A 331 5.61 -10.84 -16.48
CA LEU A 331 6.27 -9.55 -16.77
C LEU A 331 6.48 -8.73 -15.50
N PHE A 332 5.45 -8.58 -14.67
CA PHE A 332 5.57 -7.86 -13.39
C PHE A 332 6.59 -8.51 -12.47
N THR A 333 6.51 -9.84 -12.32
CA THR A 333 7.43 -10.58 -11.45
C THR A 333 8.87 -10.47 -11.93
N LYS A 334 9.10 -10.54 -13.24
CA LYS A 334 10.41 -10.41 -13.85
C LYS A 334 10.99 -9.01 -13.61
N ALA A 335 10.23 -7.96 -13.89
CA ALA A 335 10.65 -6.58 -13.64
C ALA A 335 11.01 -6.34 -12.17
N LEU A 336 10.17 -6.81 -11.24
CA LEU A 336 10.43 -6.69 -9.81
C LEU A 336 11.66 -7.50 -9.36
N SER A 337 11.83 -8.72 -9.87
CA SER A 337 13.00 -9.55 -9.53
C SER A 337 14.31 -8.95 -10.03
N ASP A 338 14.30 -8.34 -11.22
CA ASP A 338 15.48 -7.68 -11.79
C ASP A 338 15.87 -6.45 -10.96
N TYR A 339 14.88 -5.67 -10.54
CA TYR A 339 15.08 -4.55 -9.63
C TYR A 339 15.70 -5.00 -8.30
N ILE A 340 15.10 -6.00 -7.64
CA ILE A 340 15.60 -6.57 -6.38
C ILE A 340 17.03 -7.09 -6.54
N SER A 341 17.31 -7.82 -7.61
CA SER A 341 18.63 -8.40 -7.88
C SER A 341 19.70 -7.33 -8.10
N SER A 342 19.36 -6.23 -8.79
CA SER A 342 20.26 -5.10 -9.00
C SER A 342 20.58 -4.38 -7.68
N LEU A 343 19.58 -4.17 -6.82
CA LEU A 343 19.78 -3.59 -5.49
C LEU A 343 20.66 -4.48 -4.61
N ALA A 344 20.41 -5.80 -4.61
CA ALA A 344 21.21 -6.76 -3.86
C ALA A 344 22.68 -6.75 -4.32
N THR A 345 22.92 -6.65 -5.63
CA THR A 345 24.26 -6.59 -6.21
C THR A 345 25.01 -5.33 -5.79
N ALA A 346 24.40 -4.14 -5.89
CA ALA A 346 25.05 -2.91 -5.43
C ALA A 346 25.30 -2.90 -3.92
N ASN A 347 24.37 -3.43 -3.13
CA ASN A 347 24.57 -3.61 -1.69
C ASN A 347 25.77 -4.50 -1.37
N ALA A 348 25.96 -5.59 -2.11
CA ALA A 348 27.09 -6.48 -1.95
C ALA A 348 28.41 -5.79 -2.32
N LEU A 349 28.45 -5.06 -3.43
CA LEU A 349 29.63 -4.31 -3.86
C LEU A 349 30.03 -3.26 -2.82
N LEU A 350 29.09 -2.47 -2.31
CA LEU A 350 29.37 -1.45 -1.31
C LEU A 350 29.86 -2.02 0.02
N LYS A 351 29.41 -3.22 0.40
CA LYS A 351 29.96 -3.93 1.56
C LYS A 351 31.37 -4.44 1.33
N ALA A 352 31.73 -4.80 0.09
CA ALA A 352 33.08 -5.25 -0.24
C ALA A 352 34.11 -4.11 -0.29
N PHE A 353 33.66 -2.86 -0.48
CA PHE A 353 34.52 -1.66 -0.46
C PHE A 353 34.71 -1.04 0.93
N LYS A 354 33.94 -1.47 1.93
CA LYS A 354 34.09 -1.07 3.35
C LYS A 354 34.93 -2.11 4.08
#